data_AF-A0A8B5X2I4-F1
#
_entry.id   AF-A0A8B5X2I4-F1
#
_cell.length_a   1.000
_cell.length_b   1.000
_cell.length_c   1.000
_cell.angle_alpha   90.00
_cell.angle_beta   90.00
_cell.angle_gamma   90.00
#
_symmetry.space_group_name_H-M   'P 1'
#
loop_
_entity.id
_entity.type
_entity.pdbx_description
1 polymer ?
#
loop_
_entity_poly.entity_id
_entity_poly.type
_entity_poly.pdbx_seq_one_letter_code
_entity_poly.pdbx_strand_id
1 'polypeptide(L)'
;MDLKLVGNVNNIREAANELHQVYGHDSDTSSDTRLGKEDLKFMIERIRDGESRKLFLWLLDVVIDITATMQWWKQSEKFMTEVQWVRKKIGDSDVMRRLSQSDFENGIPDGVLEVINRHIEQGDRAKVQEMLPDNYIRRGYAKIDYQALRQIFEERNHYSEGDWATFCRFVETLPFSGLITETAKKPVWEIDG
;
A
#
# COMPACT_ATOMS: atom_id res chain seq x y z
N MET A 1 1.53 -8.45 -10.42
CA MET A 1 0.73 -7.38 -9.76
C MET A 1 0.43 -6.19 -10.68
N ASP A 2 -0.71 -5.54 -10.48
CA ASP A 2 -1.10 -4.24 -11.09
C ASP A 2 -1.47 -3.23 -9.97
N LEU A 3 -1.07 -1.97 -10.13
CA LEU A 3 -1.15 -0.92 -9.12
C LEU A 3 -1.53 0.41 -9.73
N LYS A 4 -2.49 1.11 -9.12
CA LYS A 4 -2.90 2.44 -9.56
C LYS A 4 -3.25 3.34 -8.37
N LEU A 5 -2.71 4.55 -8.35
CA LEU A 5 -3.14 5.58 -7.43
C LEU A 5 -4.56 6.03 -7.78
N VAL A 6 -5.44 6.07 -6.78
CA VAL A 6 -6.82 6.56 -6.91
C VAL A 6 -6.92 7.95 -6.31
N GLY A 7 -7.18 8.95 -7.15
CA GLY A 7 -7.25 10.34 -6.71
C GLY A 7 -5.87 10.93 -6.42
N ASN A 8 -5.75 11.67 -5.32
CA ASN A 8 -4.53 12.34 -4.87
C ASN A 8 -4.21 11.96 -3.42
N VAL A 9 -3.08 12.45 -2.90
CA VAL A 9 -2.74 12.34 -1.48
C VAL A 9 -3.73 13.16 -0.65
N ASN A 10 -4.21 12.57 0.44
CA ASN A 10 -5.17 13.19 1.35
C ASN A 10 -4.46 13.93 2.50
N ASN A 11 -5.20 14.83 3.16
CA ASN A 11 -4.81 15.56 4.36
C ASN A 11 -3.50 16.36 4.24
N ILE A 12 -3.16 16.82 3.04
CA ILE A 12 -1.93 17.60 2.76
C ILE A 12 -1.89 18.87 3.62
N ARG A 13 -3.01 19.61 3.71
CA ARG A 13 -3.08 20.82 4.54
C ARG A 13 -2.86 20.47 6.01
N GLU A 14 -3.54 19.44 6.51
CA GLU A 14 -3.48 19.05 7.92
C GLU A 14 -2.04 18.63 8.30
N ALA A 15 -1.35 17.91 7.41
CA ALA A 15 0.06 17.58 7.59
C ALA A 15 0.97 18.83 7.61
N ALA A 16 0.72 19.81 6.73
CA ALA A 16 1.46 21.07 6.72
C ALA A 16 1.22 21.90 7.99
N ASN A 17 -0.05 22.03 8.41
CA ASN A 17 -0.41 22.77 9.61
C ASN A 17 0.21 22.15 10.87
N GLU A 18 0.23 20.83 10.97
CA GLU A 18 0.89 20.11 12.07
C GLU A 18 2.38 20.45 12.12
N LEU A 19 3.06 20.42 10.98
CA LEU A 19 4.46 20.80 10.86
C LEU A 19 4.71 22.22 11.37
N HIS A 20 3.89 23.19 10.93
CA HIS A 20 4.05 24.60 11.33
C HIS A 20 3.78 24.80 12.82
N GLN A 21 2.77 24.14 13.38
CA GLN A 21 2.44 24.25 14.81
C GLN A 21 3.52 23.63 15.71
N VAL A 22 4.06 22.47 15.33
CA VAL A 22 5.01 21.74 16.17
C VAL A 22 6.42 22.31 16.06
N TYR A 23 6.83 22.74 14.88
CA TYR A 23 8.20 23.16 14.62
C TYR A 23 8.37 24.67 14.43
N GLY A 24 7.29 25.46 14.46
CA GLY A 24 7.36 26.91 14.24
C GLY A 24 7.91 27.28 12.86
N HIS A 25 7.74 26.39 11.87
CA HIS A 25 8.26 26.58 10.52
C HIS A 25 7.36 27.57 9.77
N ASP A 26 7.91 28.72 9.38
CA ASP A 26 7.23 29.70 8.54
C ASP A 26 7.05 29.14 7.13
N SER A 27 5.81 29.17 6.65
CA SER A 27 5.41 28.46 5.43
C SER A 27 5.44 29.33 4.18
N ASP A 28 5.78 28.72 3.06
CA ASP A 28 5.54 29.27 1.72
C ASP A 28 4.17 28.80 1.16
N THR A 29 3.28 28.23 1.99
CA THR A 29 1.99 27.67 1.57
C THR A 29 1.04 28.74 1.04
N SER A 30 1.05 28.96 -0.28
CA SER A 30 0.16 29.89 -0.96
C SER A 30 -1.22 29.31 -1.33
N SER A 31 -1.51 28.04 -1.03
CA SER A 31 -2.86 27.48 -1.17
C SER A 31 -3.06 26.16 -0.42
N ASP A 32 -4.31 25.90 -0.07
CA ASP A 32 -4.90 24.77 0.69
C ASP A 32 -4.60 23.34 0.15
N THR A 33 -3.70 23.19 -0.82
CA THR A 33 -3.53 21.96 -1.63
C THR A 33 -2.08 21.53 -1.88
N ARG A 34 -1.07 22.25 -1.36
CA ARG A 34 0.33 21.97 -1.73
C ARG A 34 1.26 22.10 -0.53
N LEU A 35 2.03 21.04 -0.24
CA LEU A 35 3.28 21.17 0.50
C LEU A 35 4.29 21.93 -0.37
N GLY A 36 4.84 23.02 0.15
CA GLY A 36 5.88 23.78 -0.52
C GLY A 36 7.17 22.99 -0.66
N LYS A 37 8.10 23.48 -1.50
CA LYS A 37 9.44 22.88 -1.62
C LYS A 37 10.20 22.93 -0.29
N GLU A 38 10.07 24.04 0.44
CA GLU A 38 10.72 24.19 1.76
C GLU A 38 10.08 23.28 2.80
N ASP A 39 8.75 23.15 2.84
CA ASP A 39 8.07 22.19 3.74
C ASP A 39 8.56 20.76 3.49
N LEU A 40 8.59 20.31 2.23
CA LEU A 40 9.06 18.97 1.88
C LEU A 40 10.52 18.75 2.26
N LYS A 41 11.37 19.74 1.98
CA LYS A 41 12.79 19.67 2.36
C LYS A 41 12.94 19.55 3.87
N PHE A 42 12.22 20.37 4.63
CA PHE A 42 12.23 20.34 6.08
C PHE A 42 11.73 18.99 6.64
N MET A 43 10.64 18.45 6.09
CA MET A 43 10.12 17.14 6.48
C MET A 43 11.13 16.02 6.22
N ILE A 44 11.81 16.03 5.07
CA ILE A 44 12.86 15.06 4.74
C ILE A 44 14.05 15.20 5.70
N GLU A 45 14.46 16.41 6.05
CA GLU A 45 15.52 16.65 7.04
C GLU A 45 15.15 16.06 8.40
N ARG A 46 13.92 16.28 8.89
CA ARG A 46 13.43 15.69 10.15
C ARG A 46 13.35 14.16 10.13
N ILE A 47 13.04 13.56 8.98
CA ILE A 47 13.12 12.10 8.80
C ILE A 47 14.57 11.63 8.92
N ARG A 48 15.51 12.33 8.25
CA ARG A 48 16.93 11.99 8.22
C ARG A 48 17.60 12.10 9.59
N ASP A 49 17.20 13.10 10.37
CA ASP A 49 17.76 13.38 11.70
C ASP A 49 17.23 12.42 12.77
N GLY A 50 16.23 11.58 12.45
CA GLY A 50 15.57 10.68 13.42
C GLY A 50 14.69 11.43 14.44
N GLU A 51 14.72 12.75 14.42
CA GLU A 51 13.91 13.65 15.26
C GLU A 51 12.55 13.93 14.60
N SER A 52 11.63 12.98 14.68
CA SER A 52 10.24 13.34 14.41
C SER A 52 9.24 12.51 15.20
N ARG A 53 8.33 13.23 15.85
CA ARG A 53 6.96 12.76 15.98
C ARG A 53 6.42 12.71 14.55
N LYS A 54 6.40 11.53 13.94
CA LYS A 54 6.07 11.32 12.52
C LYS A 54 4.56 11.50 12.23
N LEU A 55 3.89 12.42 12.93
CA LEU A 55 2.45 12.63 12.84
C LEU A 55 2.06 13.08 11.42
N PHE A 56 2.85 13.94 10.79
CA PHE A 56 2.65 14.33 9.39
C PHE A 56 2.65 13.13 8.41
N LEU A 57 3.45 12.07 8.64
CA LEU A 57 3.43 10.86 7.80
C LEU A 57 2.17 10.03 8.00
N TRP A 58 1.64 10.02 9.22
CA TRP A 58 0.38 9.35 9.53
C TRP A 58 -0.83 10.10 8.95
N LEU A 59 -0.76 11.44 8.91
CA LEU A 59 -1.81 12.27 8.31
C LEU A 59 -1.88 12.09 6.79
N LEU A 60 -0.73 12.01 6.11
CA LEU A 60 -0.69 11.78 4.67
C LEU A 60 -1.12 10.34 4.34
N ASP A 61 -2.22 10.20 3.60
CA ASP A 61 -2.71 8.90 3.16
C ASP A 61 -3.09 8.89 1.67
N VAL A 62 -3.07 7.69 1.08
CA VAL A 62 -3.48 7.44 -0.31
C VAL A 62 -4.40 6.23 -0.38
N VAL A 63 -5.21 6.19 -1.43
CA VAL A 63 -5.95 5.00 -1.84
C VAL A 63 -5.28 4.41 -3.07
N ILE A 64 -4.91 3.14 -3.00
CA ILE A 64 -4.26 2.40 -4.08
C ILE A 64 -5.23 1.31 -4.54
N ASP A 65 -5.51 1.27 -5.84
CA ASP A 65 -6.16 0.15 -6.50
C ASP A 65 -5.10 -0.92 -6.79
N ILE A 66 -5.24 -2.07 -6.14
CA ILE A 66 -4.24 -3.14 -6.13
C ILE A 66 -4.87 -4.41 -6.71
N THR A 67 -4.23 -5.00 -7.70
CA THR A 67 -4.50 -6.38 -8.15
C THR A 67 -3.26 -7.24 -7.94
N ALA A 68 -3.33 -8.16 -6.97
CA ALA A 68 -2.19 -8.97 -6.53
C ALA A 68 -2.64 -10.36 -6.05
N THR A 69 -1.67 -11.24 -5.81
CA THR A 69 -1.92 -12.59 -5.27
C THR A 69 -2.37 -12.54 -3.81
N MET A 70 -3.13 -13.56 -3.36
CA MET A 70 -3.51 -13.73 -1.95
C MET A 70 -2.28 -13.80 -1.04
N GLN A 71 -1.18 -14.39 -1.50
CA GLN A 71 0.08 -14.43 -0.77
C GLN A 71 0.61 -13.04 -0.44
N TRP A 72 0.57 -12.13 -1.41
CA TRP A 72 1.00 -10.74 -1.21
C TRP A 72 0.05 -10.02 -0.25
N TRP A 73 -1.26 -10.14 -0.47
CA TRP A 73 -2.29 -9.55 0.39
C TRP A 73 -2.14 -9.97 1.86
N LYS A 74 -1.93 -11.27 2.13
CA LYS A 74 -1.70 -11.78 3.49
C LYS A 74 -0.51 -11.13 4.20
N GLN A 75 0.52 -10.74 3.46
CA GLN A 75 1.72 -10.09 4.01
C GLN A 75 1.54 -8.57 4.14
N SER A 76 0.76 -7.94 3.26
CA SER A 76 0.61 -6.49 3.16
C SER A 76 -0.53 -5.92 4.01
N GLU A 77 -1.59 -6.69 4.26
CA GLU A 77 -2.84 -6.20 4.86
C GLU A 77 -2.64 -5.56 6.25
N LYS A 78 -1.65 -6.05 7.02
CA LYS A 78 -1.30 -5.49 8.34
C LYS A 78 -0.86 -4.02 8.31
N PHE A 79 -0.43 -3.51 7.16
CA PHE A 79 0.01 -2.13 6.98
C PHE A 79 -1.12 -1.21 6.49
N MET A 80 -2.25 -1.77 6.07
CA MET A 80 -3.34 -1.02 5.47
C MET A 80 -4.32 -0.59 6.55
N THR A 81 -4.79 0.64 6.48
CA THR A 81 -5.83 1.13 7.39
C THR A 81 -7.18 0.49 7.05
N GLU A 82 -7.45 0.32 5.76
CA GLU A 82 -8.70 -0.23 5.26
C GLU A 82 -8.50 -0.88 3.88
N VAL A 83 -9.23 -1.97 3.63
CA VAL A 83 -9.27 -2.62 2.30
C VAL A 83 -10.71 -2.84 1.86
N GLN A 84 -11.07 -2.25 0.72
CA GLN A 84 -12.36 -2.42 0.06
C GLN A 84 -12.21 -3.35 -1.15
N TRP A 85 -12.68 -4.58 -1.00
CA TRP A 85 -12.56 -5.61 -2.02
C TRP A 85 -13.50 -5.37 -3.21
N VAL A 86 -12.97 -5.41 -4.43
CA VAL A 86 -13.78 -5.24 -5.64
C VAL A 86 -14.67 -6.46 -5.85
N ARG A 87 -15.99 -6.25 -5.80
CA ARG A 87 -16.99 -7.24 -6.24
C ARG A 87 -17.14 -7.11 -7.76
N LYS A 88 -17.09 -8.21 -8.50
CA LYS A 88 -17.06 -8.17 -9.98
C LYS A 88 -18.36 -7.61 -10.62
N LYS A 89 -19.49 -7.45 -9.91
CA LYS A 89 -20.70 -6.73 -10.39
C LYS A 89 -21.56 -6.14 -9.26
N ILE A 90 -22.20 -4.99 -9.52
CA ILE A 90 -23.35 -4.47 -8.76
C ILE A 90 -24.59 -5.26 -9.21
N GLY A 91 -25.29 -5.92 -8.28
CA GLY A 91 -26.49 -6.71 -8.55
C GLY A 91 -26.28 -8.23 -8.66
N ASP A 92 -25.02 -8.70 -8.72
CA ASP A 92 -24.75 -10.11 -8.40
C ASP A 92 -24.90 -10.28 -6.89
N SER A 93 -26.01 -10.89 -6.49
CA SER A 93 -26.14 -11.49 -5.17
C SER A 93 -25.02 -12.49 -4.99
N ASP A 94 -23.92 -12.09 -4.34
CA ASP A 94 -23.28 -12.87 -3.27
C ASP A 94 -22.72 -14.28 -3.67
N VAL A 95 -22.83 -14.69 -4.93
CA VAL A 95 -22.41 -15.98 -5.50
C VAL A 95 -21.06 -15.77 -6.16
N MET A 96 -20.03 -16.43 -5.65
CA MET A 96 -18.75 -16.54 -6.35
C MET A 96 -19.02 -17.08 -7.75
N ARG A 97 -18.52 -16.43 -8.80
CA ARG A 97 -18.55 -17.03 -10.13
C ARG A 97 -17.66 -18.26 -10.16
N ARG A 98 -17.93 -19.19 -11.08
CA ARG A 98 -16.98 -20.26 -11.43
C ARG A 98 -15.62 -19.64 -11.77
N LEU A 99 -14.56 -20.18 -11.18
CA LEU A 99 -13.17 -19.78 -11.39
C LEU A 99 -12.57 -20.49 -12.59
N SER A 100 -11.53 -19.88 -13.14
CA SER A 100 -10.77 -20.34 -14.30
C SER A 100 -9.27 -20.26 -14.05
N GLN A 101 -8.45 -20.86 -14.90
CA GLN A 101 -6.98 -20.81 -14.78
C GLN A 101 -6.43 -19.37 -14.73
N SER A 102 -7.07 -18.41 -15.41
CA SER A 102 -6.65 -17.01 -15.40
C SER A 102 -6.94 -16.26 -14.08
N ASP A 103 -7.67 -16.87 -13.15
CA ASP A 103 -7.87 -16.31 -11.82
C ASP A 103 -6.67 -16.55 -10.88
N PHE A 104 -5.66 -17.28 -11.35
CA PHE A 104 -4.47 -17.66 -10.59
C PHE A 104 -3.21 -17.25 -11.32
N GLU A 105 -2.24 -16.72 -10.57
CA GLU A 105 -0.91 -16.45 -11.10
C GLU A 105 -0.23 -17.79 -11.43
N ASN A 106 0.18 -17.97 -12.69
CA ASN A 106 0.74 -19.20 -13.24
C ASN A 106 -0.21 -20.43 -13.23
N GLY A 107 -1.51 -20.23 -13.02
CA GLY A 107 -2.51 -21.32 -12.99
C GLY A 107 -2.40 -22.24 -11.77
N ILE A 108 -3.25 -23.27 -11.74
CA ILE A 108 -3.28 -24.32 -10.69
C ILE A 108 -3.63 -25.68 -11.32
N PRO A 109 -3.36 -26.81 -10.65
CA PRO A 109 -3.78 -28.12 -11.15
C PRO A 109 -5.30 -28.19 -11.38
N ASP A 110 -5.73 -28.76 -12.52
CA ASP A 110 -7.14 -28.79 -12.92
C ASP A 110 -8.05 -29.45 -11.87
N GLY A 111 -7.60 -30.53 -11.23
CA GLY A 111 -8.36 -31.19 -10.17
C GLY A 111 -8.63 -30.29 -8.95
N VAL A 112 -7.70 -29.39 -8.60
CA VAL A 112 -7.90 -28.41 -7.52
C VAL A 112 -8.95 -27.37 -7.96
N LEU A 113 -8.84 -26.88 -9.19
CA LEU A 113 -9.80 -25.93 -9.76
C LEU A 113 -11.22 -26.52 -9.81
N GLU A 114 -11.35 -27.79 -10.20
CA GLU A 114 -12.63 -28.52 -10.22
C GLU A 114 -13.26 -28.63 -8.83
N VAL A 115 -12.47 -28.95 -7.80
CA VAL A 115 -12.98 -29.06 -6.43
C VAL A 115 -13.43 -27.70 -5.90
N ILE A 116 -12.65 -26.63 -6.13
CA ILE A 116 -13.05 -25.27 -5.72
C ILE A 116 -14.37 -24.88 -6.40
N ASN A 117 -14.48 -25.11 -7.71
CA ASN A 117 -15.69 -24.79 -8.48
C ASN A 117 -16.91 -25.58 -8.03
N ARG A 118 -16.75 -26.84 -7.61
CA ARG A 118 -17.83 -27.64 -7.04
C ARG A 118 -18.39 -27.00 -5.76
N HIS A 119 -17.53 -26.53 -4.86
CA HIS A 119 -17.98 -25.85 -3.63
C HIS A 119 -18.63 -24.49 -3.92
N ILE A 120 -18.17 -23.78 -4.95
CA ILE A 120 -18.82 -22.56 -5.43
C ILE A 120 -20.26 -22.85 -5.88
N GLU A 121 -20.46 -23.88 -6.70
CA GLU A 121 -21.78 -24.29 -7.20
C GLU A 121 -22.72 -24.77 -6.08
N GLN A 122 -22.17 -25.36 -5.03
CA GLN A 122 -22.91 -25.75 -3.82
C GLN A 122 -23.24 -24.57 -2.89
N GLY A 123 -22.69 -23.38 -3.15
CA GLY A 123 -22.87 -22.21 -2.29
C GLY A 123 -22.08 -22.26 -0.98
N ASP A 124 -21.10 -23.16 -0.84
CA ASP A 124 -20.30 -23.34 0.37
C ASP A 124 -19.13 -22.33 0.41
N ARG A 125 -19.46 -21.09 0.72
CA ARG A 125 -18.51 -19.97 0.66
C ARG A 125 -17.37 -20.07 1.66
N ALA A 126 -17.66 -20.55 2.87
CA ALA A 126 -16.65 -20.74 3.89
C ALA A 126 -15.59 -21.71 3.39
N LYS A 127 -16.03 -22.83 2.77
CA LYS A 127 -15.10 -23.81 2.23
C LYS A 127 -14.31 -23.29 1.04
N VAL A 128 -14.94 -22.53 0.14
CA VAL A 128 -14.24 -21.88 -0.96
C VAL A 128 -13.13 -20.97 -0.43
N GLN A 129 -13.42 -20.14 0.58
CA GLN A 129 -12.43 -19.24 1.16
C GLN A 129 -11.25 -19.97 1.82
N GLU A 130 -11.49 -21.10 2.49
CA GLU A 130 -10.44 -21.95 3.05
C GLU A 130 -9.57 -22.61 1.97
N MET A 131 -10.16 -22.95 0.83
CA MET A 131 -9.51 -23.72 -0.22
C MET A 131 -8.76 -22.88 -1.24
N LEU A 132 -8.97 -21.55 -1.26
CA LEU A 132 -8.32 -20.66 -2.22
C LEU A 132 -6.78 -20.71 -2.06
N PRO A 133 -6.05 -21.12 -3.12
CA PRO A 133 -4.60 -21.07 -3.15
C PRO A 133 -4.03 -19.67 -3.00
N ASP A 134 -2.78 -19.62 -2.54
CA ASP A 134 -2.03 -18.37 -2.31
C ASP A 134 -1.75 -17.58 -3.61
N ASN A 135 -1.71 -18.25 -4.76
CA ASN A 135 -1.56 -17.61 -6.07
C ASN A 135 -2.88 -17.10 -6.67
N TYR A 136 -4.02 -17.18 -5.95
CA TYR A 136 -5.28 -16.57 -6.39
C TYR A 136 -5.14 -15.05 -6.50
N ILE A 137 -5.51 -14.49 -7.66
CA ILE A 137 -5.40 -13.05 -7.94
C ILE A 137 -6.66 -12.33 -7.49
N ARG A 138 -6.48 -11.31 -6.64
CA ARG A 138 -7.57 -10.52 -6.09
C ARG A 138 -7.32 -9.02 -6.25
N ARG A 139 -8.38 -8.28 -6.56
CA ARG A 139 -8.38 -6.82 -6.66
C ARG A 139 -9.07 -6.17 -5.46
N GLY A 140 -8.46 -5.14 -4.90
CA GLY A 140 -9.00 -4.36 -3.79
C GLY A 140 -8.44 -2.94 -3.79
N TYR A 141 -9.22 -2.00 -3.24
CA TYR A 141 -8.77 -0.65 -2.97
C TYR A 141 -8.26 -0.59 -1.53
N ALA A 142 -6.99 -0.30 -1.34
CA ALA A 142 -6.35 -0.20 -0.03
C ALA A 142 -6.08 1.25 0.33
N LYS A 143 -6.54 1.67 1.51
CA LYS A 143 -6.14 2.94 2.12
C LYS A 143 -4.87 2.69 2.95
N ILE A 144 -3.82 3.48 2.68
CA ILE A 144 -2.53 3.36 3.37
C ILE A 144 -1.89 4.73 3.59
N ASP A 145 -1.36 4.95 4.79
CA ASP A 145 -0.65 6.17 5.16
C ASP A 145 0.85 6.13 4.78
N TYR A 146 1.50 7.28 4.75
CA TYR A 146 2.90 7.40 4.33
C TYR A 146 3.86 6.79 5.34
N GLN A 147 3.48 6.71 6.62
CA GLN A 147 4.26 6.02 7.65
C GLN A 147 4.30 4.51 7.37
N ALA A 148 3.15 3.92 7.03
CA ALA A 148 3.05 2.51 6.67
C ALA A 148 3.74 2.20 5.34
N LEU A 149 3.56 3.05 4.31
CA LEU A 149 4.27 2.91 3.03
C LEU A 149 5.80 2.94 3.22
N ARG A 150 6.27 3.83 4.09
CA ARG A 150 7.67 3.93 4.46
C ARG A 150 8.18 2.66 5.14
N GLN A 151 7.45 2.13 6.10
CA GLN A 151 7.82 0.88 6.76
C GLN A 151 7.91 -0.28 5.75
N ILE A 152 6.94 -0.39 4.83
CA ILE A 152 6.99 -1.38 3.76
C ILE A 152 8.24 -1.18 2.90
N PHE A 153 8.51 0.06 2.49
CA PHE A 153 9.66 0.37 1.63
C PHE A 153 10.98 -0.01 2.31
N GLU A 154 11.16 0.34 3.58
CA GLU A 154 12.34 -0.04 4.38
C GLU A 154 12.49 -1.56 4.52
N GLU A 155 11.38 -2.29 4.72
CA GLU A 155 11.39 -3.76 4.86
C GLU A 155 11.56 -4.49 3.52
N ARG A 156 11.14 -3.91 2.39
CA ARG A 156 10.89 -4.66 1.14
C ARG A 156 11.59 -4.12 -0.11
N ASN A 157 12.21 -2.93 -0.08
CA ASN A 157 12.85 -2.37 -1.30
C ASN A 157 14.07 -3.17 -1.80
N HIS A 158 14.60 -4.09 -0.98
CA HIS A 158 15.74 -4.93 -1.34
C HIS A 158 15.38 -6.02 -2.37
N TYR A 159 14.09 -6.31 -2.59
CA TYR A 159 13.65 -7.24 -3.63
C TYR A 159 13.79 -6.62 -5.01
N SER A 160 14.50 -7.30 -5.92
CA SER A 160 14.68 -6.85 -7.32
C SER A 160 13.53 -7.27 -8.25
N GLU A 161 12.86 -8.39 -7.93
CA GLU A 161 11.78 -8.99 -8.72
C GLU A 161 10.55 -9.37 -7.89
N GLY A 162 9.45 -9.73 -8.58
CA GLY A 162 8.18 -10.10 -7.96
C GLY A 162 7.29 -8.93 -7.54
N ASP A 163 6.23 -9.26 -6.79
CA ASP A 163 5.20 -8.29 -6.37
C ASP A 163 5.77 -7.19 -5.45
N TRP A 164 6.69 -7.53 -4.53
CA TRP A 164 7.31 -6.51 -3.64
C TRP A 164 8.18 -5.52 -4.40
N ALA A 165 8.98 -5.98 -5.35
CA ALA A 165 9.78 -5.10 -6.20
C ALA A 165 8.88 -4.19 -7.04
N THR A 166 7.77 -4.72 -7.56
CA THR A 166 6.77 -3.95 -8.32
C THR A 166 6.08 -2.91 -7.44
N PHE A 167 5.72 -3.27 -6.22
CA PHE A 167 5.13 -2.36 -5.24
C PHE A 167 6.09 -1.23 -4.85
N CYS A 168 7.35 -1.54 -4.54
CA CYS A 168 8.33 -0.51 -4.16
C CYS A 168 8.61 0.48 -5.31
N ARG A 169 8.74 -0.02 -6.55
CA ARG A 169 8.85 0.85 -7.74
C ARG A 169 7.63 1.74 -7.91
N PHE A 170 6.42 1.23 -7.63
CA PHE A 170 5.21 2.05 -7.68
C PHE A 170 5.23 3.14 -6.59
N VAL A 171 5.65 2.81 -5.37
CA VAL A 171 5.77 3.77 -4.27
C VAL A 171 6.71 4.93 -4.59
N GLU A 172 7.81 4.68 -5.31
CA GLU A 172 8.73 5.72 -5.78
C GLU A 172 8.05 6.76 -6.70
N THR A 173 6.97 6.38 -7.38
CA THR A 173 6.19 7.25 -8.28
C THR A 173 5.10 8.05 -7.58
N LEU A 174 4.83 7.79 -6.30
CA LEU A 174 3.79 8.51 -5.56
C LEU A 174 4.18 9.98 -5.36
N PRO A 175 3.20 10.91 -5.27
CA PRO A 175 3.50 12.28 -4.89
C PRO A 175 4.22 12.33 -3.54
N PHE A 176 5.24 13.19 -3.42
CA PHE A 176 6.05 13.31 -2.19
C PHE A 176 6.77 12.00 -1.77
N SER A 177 7.09 11.12 -2.72
CA SER A 177 7.75 9.83 -2.44
C SER A 177 9.07 9.95 -1.66
N GLY A 178 9.76 11.09 -1.71
CA GLY A 178 10.93 11.36 -0.86
C GLY A 178 10.65 11.22 0.65
N LEU A 179 9.42 11.46 1.10
CA LEU A 179 9.02 11.23 2.49
C LEU A 179 9.01 9.74 2.89
N ILE A 180 8.92 8.85 1.88
CA ILE A 180 8.90 7.40 2.05
C ILE A 180 10.31 6.83 1.82
N THR A 181 11.01 7.27 0.78
CA THR A 181 12.23 6.62 0.30
C THR A 181 13.51 7.09 1.01
N GLU A 182 13.54 8.31 1.54
CA GLU A 182 14.70 8.88 2.21
C GLU A 182 14.90 8.26 3.59
N THR A 183 16.07 7.70 3.92
CA THR A 183 16.30 7.01 5.20
C THR A 183 16.93 7.90 6.27
N ALA A 184 16.75 7.53 7.54
CA ALA A 184 17.50 8.14 8.65
C ALA A 184 19.01 7.97 8.42
N LYS A 185 19.81 9.00 8.68
CA LYS A 185 21.27 8.84 8.68
C LYS A 185 21.61 7.89 9.82
N LYS A 186 22.38 6.84 9.52
CA LYS A 186 23.01 6.04 10.58
C LYS A 186 23.86 7.00 11.43
N PRO A 187 23.75 6.96 12.76
CA PRO A 187 24.61 7.77 13.60
C PRO A 187 26.07 7.41 13.30
N VAL A 188 26.95 8.42 13.36
CA VAL A 188 28.36 8.33 12.91
C VAL A 188 29.12 7.14 13.53
N TRP A 189 28.71 6.67 14.71
CA TRP A 189 29.31 5.54 15.41
C TRP A 189 28.87 4.13 14.92
N GLU A 190 27.91 4.01 13.99
CA GLU A 190 27.49 2.72 13.39
C GLU A 190 28.16 2.40 12.05
N ILE A 191 29.04 3.27 11.55
CA ILE A 191 29.62 3.16 10.20
C ILE A 191 30.94 2.35 10.22
N ASP A 192 31.52 2.10 11.39
CA ASP A 192 32.82 1.43 11.58
C ASP A 192 32.72 -0.03 12.09
N GLY A 193 31.62 -0.75 11.77
CA GLY A 193 31.39 -2.14 12.18
C GLY A 193 31.56 -3.17 11.07
#